data_AF-A0A1G0J6A8-F1
#
_entry.id   AF-A0A1G0J6A8-F1
#
_cell.length_a   1.000
_cell.length_b   1.000
_cell.length_c   1.000
_cell.angle_alpha   90.00
_cell.angle_beta   90.00
_cell.angle_gamma   90.00
#
_symmetry.space_group_name_H-M   'P 1'
#
loop_
_entity.id
_entity.type
_entity.pdbx_description
1 polymer ?
#
loop_
_entity_poly.entity_id
_entity_poly.type
_entity_poly.pdbx_seq_one_letter_code
_entity_poly.pdbx_strand_id
1 'polypeptide(L)'
;MFKTDIFIKPGQAIEITIPLGDANECFVGRVVLVRHQIDYFEIGLCLTHPEATSRLRIVEQICHIEAYLHQKKFTDGPYTINRDLLTREWIAQYAAKVPSL
;
A
#
# COMPACT_ATOMS: atom_id res chain seq x y z
N MET A 1 5.11 2.06 -5.50
CA MET A 1 5.19 2.52 -6.91
C MET A 1 4.08 1.81 -7.67
N PHE A 2 3.29 2.52 -8.48
CA PHE A 2 2.11 1.94 -9.13
C PHE A 2 2.47 1.46 -10.54
N LYS A 3 1.89 0.35 -10.98
CA LYS A 3 2.09 -0.20 -12.32
C LYS A 3 0.87 0.10 -13.20
N THR A 4 1.11 0.38 -14.47
CA THR A 4 0.06 0.62 -15.46
C THR A 4 0.52 0.17 -16.84
N ASP A 5 -0.41 -0.32 -17.65
CA ASP A 5 -0.13 -0.80 -19.01
C ASP A 5 -0.14 0.35 -20.04
N ILE A 6 -0.52 1.56 -19.60
CA ILE A 6 -0.60 2.74 -20.45
C ILE A 6 0.37 3.83 -19.97
N PHE A 7 0.97 4.54 -20.91
CA PHE A 7 1.78 5.70 -20.57
C PHE A 7 0.90 6.83 -20.02
N ILE A 8 1.24 7.33 -18.83
CA ILE A 8 0.58 8.49 -18.21
C ILE A 8 1.58 9.62 -18.16
N LYS A 9 1.20 10.81 -18.66
CA LYS A 9 2.12 11.93 -18.77
C LYS A 9 2.51 12.46 -17.37
N PRO A 10 3.80 12.75 -17.10
CA PRO A 10 4.18 13.50 -15.92
C PRO A 10 3.42 14.84 -15.82
N GLY A 11 2.99 15.19 -14.63
CA GLY A 11 2.15 16.35 -14.36
C GLY A 11 0.65 16.09 -14.51
N GLN A 12 0.22 14.95 -15.04
CA GLN A 12 -1.20 14.58 -15.12
C GLN A 12 -1.76 14.31 -13.72
N ALA A 13 -2.93 14.87 -13.42
CA ALA A 13 -3.69 14.53 -12.23
C ALA A 13 -4.45 13.23 -12.50
N ILE A 14 -4.34 12.27 -11.58
CA ILE A 14 -5.06 11.02 -11.64
C ILE A 14 -5.65 10.71 -10.28
N GLU A 15 -6.75 9.95 -10.28
CA GLU A 15 -7.30 9.31 -9.11
C GLU A 15 -6.82 7.86 -9.06
N ILE A 16 -6.44 7.41 -7.87
CA ILE A 16 -6.14 6.00 -7.60
C ILE A 16 -7.10 5.49 -6.54
N THR A 17 -7.51 4.23 -6.70
CA THR A 17 -8.32 3.51 -5.72
C THR A 17 -7.51 2.36 -5.18
N ILE A 18 -7.33 2.32 -3.86
CA ILE A 18 -6.67 1.21 -3.17
C ILE A 18 -7.74 0.42 -2.42
N PRO A 19 -7.96 -0.86 -2.78
CA PRO A 19 -8.88 -1.72 -2.04
C PRO A 19 -8.26 -2.06 -0.68
N LEU A 20 -9.05 -1.92 0.38
CA LEU A 20 -8.64 -2.16 1.77
C LEU A 20 -9.74 -2.95 2.50
N GLY A 21 -9.64 -4.28 2.48
CA GLY A 21 -10.72 -5.15 2.95
C GLY A 21 -11.99 -4.95 2.11
N ASP A 22 -13.10 -4.60 2.76
CA ASP A 22 -14.38 -4.30 2.10
C ASP A 22 -14.53 -2.82 1.70
N ALA A 23 -13.52 -1.99 1.98
CA ALA A 23 -13.53 -0.56 1.65
C ALA A 23 -12.63 -0.24 0.45
N ASN A 24 -12.91 0.87 -0.22
CA ASN A 24 -12.09 1.44 -1.28
C ASN A 24 -11.63 2.83 -0.87
N GLU A 25 -10.33 3.02 -0.71
CA GLU A 25 -9.74 4.32 -0.42
C GLU A 25 -9.34 5.02 -1.72
N CYS A 26 -9.93 6.20 -1.97
CA CYS A 26 -9.63 7.01 -3.13
C CYS A 26 -8.64 8.14 -2.79
N PHE A 27 -7.64 8.30 -3.65
CA PHE A 27 -6.63 9.35 -3.53
C PHE A 27 -6.45 10.07 -4.86
N VAL A 28 -6.38 11.39 -4.81
CA VAL A 28 -6.03 12.22 -5.96
C VAL A 28 -4.57 12.66 -5.83
N GLY A 29 -3.82 12.47 -6.92
CA GLY A 29 -2.42 12.83 -6.98
C GLY A 29 -1.98 13.23 -8.37
N ARG A 30 -0.80 13.81 -8.46
CA ARG A 30 -0.15 14.18 -9.71
C ARG A 30 0.98 13.21 -10.01
N VAL A 31 1.07 12.73 -11.24
CA VAL A 31 2.21 11.92 -11.67
C VAL A 31 3.47 12.78 -11.64
N VAL A 32 4.48 12.36 -10.88
CA VAL A 32 5.77 13.08 -10.76
C VAL A 32 6.94 12.28 -11.33
N LEU A 33 6.75 10.98 -11.56
CA LEU A 33 7.75 10.10 -12.11
C LEU A 33 7.07 9.05 -12.98
N VAL A 34 7.67 8.75 -14.12
CA VAL A 34 7.29 7.62 -14.98
C VAL A 34 8.56 6.90 -15.36
N ARG A 35 8.61 5.59 -15.14
CA ARG A 35 9.69 4.72 -15.60
C ARG A 35 9.11 3.73 -16.59
N HIS A 36 9.67 3.71 -17.79
CA HIS A 36 9.31 2.74 -18.81
C HIS A 36 9.98 1.40 -18.48
N GLN A 37 9.19 0.33 -18.41
CA GLN A 37 9.65 -1.05 -18.33
C GLN A 37 9.30 -1.76 -19.65
N ILE A 38 9.75 -3.00 -19.84
CA ILE A 38 9.58 -3.71 -21.12
C ILE A 38 8.09 -3.85 -21.46
N ASP A 39 7.25 -4.20 -20.48
CA ASP A 39 5.82 -4.50 -20.71
C ASP A 39 4.85 -3.56 -19.98
N TYR A 40 5.37 -2.63 -19.17
CA TYR A 40 4.53 -1.77 -18.33
C TYR A 40 5.23 -0.45 -17.98
N PHE A 41 4.49 0.46 -17.38
CA PHE A 41 5.01 1.71 -16.84
C PHE A 41 4.88 1.72 -15.33
N GLU A 42 5.94 2.16 -14.65
CA GLU A 42 5.90 2.46 -13.22
C GLU A 42 5.71 3.96 -13.03
N ILE A 43 4.70 4.33 -12.25
CA ILE A 43 4.40 5.72 -11.95
C ILE A 43 4.60 6.02 -10.46
N GLY A 44 5.18 7.19 -10.21
CA GLY A 44 5.23 7.83 -8.90
C GLY A 44 4.22 8.96 -8.83
N LEU A 45 3.48 9.02 -7.72
CA LEU A 45 2.43 10.00 -7.49
C LEU A 45 2.80 10.92 -6.32
N CYS A 46 2.56 12.22 -6.49
CA CYS A 46 2.57 13.18 -5.41
C CYS A 46 1.13 13.53 -5.06
N LEU A 47 0.72 13.25 -3.82
CA LEU A 47 -0.63 13.53 -3.35
C LEU A 47 -0.84 15.03 -3.18
N THR A 48 -1.98 15.52 -3.63
CA THR A 48 -2.30 16.96 -3.59
C THR A 48 -2.97 17.39 -2.28
N HIS A 49 -3.49 16.46 -1.48
CA HIS A 49 -4.24 16.78 -0.26
C HIS A 49 -3.48 16.35 1.02
N PRO A 50 -3.36 17.22 2.04
CA PRO A 50 -2.70 16.89 3.30
C PRO A 50 -3.33 15.69 4.02
N GLU A 51 -4.67 15.61 4.10
CA GLU A 51 -5.34 14.44 4.70
C GLU A 51 -5.08 13.14 3.94
N ALA A 52 -4.89 13.21 2.62
CA ALA A 52 -4.58 12.04 1.80
C ALA A 52 -3.21 11.46 2.18
N THR A 53 -2.26 12.29 2.65
CA THR A 53 -0.93 11.84 3.06
C THR A 53 -0.99 10.99 4.33
N SER A 54 -1.78 11.39 5.32
CA SER A 54 -1.95 10.63 6.57
C SER A 54 -2.65 9.29 6.33
N ARG A 55 -3.73 9.30 5.54
CA ARG A 55 -4.43 8.06 5.16
C ARG A 55 -3.56 7.14 4.30
N LEU A 56 -2.81 7.67 3.34
CA LEU A 56 -1.92 6.85 2.51
C LEU A 56 -0.83 6.17 3.34
N ARG A 57 -0.26 6.85 4.35
CA ARG A 57 0.71 6.22 5.26
C ARG A 57 0.10 5.04 6.01
N ILE A 58 -1.16 5.15 6.44
CA ILE A 58 -1.87 4.03 7.08
C ILE A 58 -2.03 2.87 6.09
N VAL A 59 -2.47 3.16 4.87
CA VAL A 59 -2.60 2.15 3.80
C VAL A 59 -1.26 1.47 3.49
N GLU A 60 -0.18 2.23 3.38
CA GLU A 60 1.17 1.69 3.16
C GLU A 60 1.60 0.73 4.27
N GLN A 61 1.33 1.09 5.54
CA GLN A 61 1.62 0.18 6.66
C GLN A 61 0.83 -1.12 6.53
N ILE A 62 -0.46 -1.05 6.20
CA ILE A 62 -1.30 -2.25 6.03
C ILE A 62 -0.76 -3.14 4.91
N CYS A 63 -0.40 -2.57 3.76
CA CYS A 63 0.21 -3.35 2.67
C CYS A 63 1.53 -4.01 3.08
N HIS A 64 2.39 -3.33 3.84
CA HIS A 64 3.64 -3.91 4.35
C HIS A 64 3.40 -5.09 5.28
N ILE A 65 2.39 -4.98 6.15
CA ILE A 65 1.97 -6.03 7.06
C ILE A 65 1.48 -7.24 6.26
N GLU A 66 0.60 -7.03 5.29
CA GLU A 66 0.06 -8.11 4.46
C GLU A 66 1.16 -8.84 3.70
N ALA A 67 2.11 -8.10 3.13
CA ALA A 67 3.28 -8.65 2.45
C ALA A 67 4.14 -9.49 3.42
N TYR A 68 4.39 -9.00 4.64
CA TYR A 68 5.15 -9.74 5.66
C TYR A 68 4.43 -11.03 6.07
N LEU A 69 3.13 -10.96 6.32
CA LEU A 69 2.32 -12.14 6.68
C LEU A 69 2.29 -13.17 5.55
N HIS A 70 2.17 -12.72 4.31
CA HIS A 70 2.22 -13.59 3.13
C HIS A 70 3.59 -14.25 2.98
N GLN A 71 4.68 -13.50 3.16
CA GLN A 71 6.04 -14.03 3.13
C GLN A 71 6.26 -15.07 4.24
N LYS A 72 5.83 -14.79 5.47
CA LYS A 72 5.96 -15.72 6.61
C LYS A 72 5.19 -17.02 6.37
N LYS A 73 3.98 -16.95 5.80
CA LYS A 73 3.21 -18.15 5.36
C LYS A 73 3.96 -19.01 4.35
N PHE A 74 4.67 -18.37 3.42
CA PHE A 74 5.41 -19.07 2.38
C PHE A 74 6.69 -19.72 2.93
N THR A 75 7.39 -19.04 3.84
CA THR A 75 8.65 -19.53 4.43
C THR A 75 8.43 -20.61 5.49
N ASP A 76 7.46 -20.43 6.40
CA ASP A 76 7.26 -21.31 7.57
C ASP A 76 6.24 -22.44 7.31
N GLY A 77 5.58 -22.40 6.15
CA GLY A 77 4.52 -23.33 5.74
C GLY A 77 3.12 -22.97 6.26
N PRO A 78 2.04 -23.42 5.60
CA PRO A 78 0.67 -23.00 5.91
C PRO A 78 0.12 -23.53 7.24
N TYR A 79 0.80 -24.48 7.90
CA TYR A 79 0.32 -25.20 9.08
C TYR A 79 0.89 -24.71 10.43
N THR A 80 1.89 -23.84 10.43
CA THR A 80 2.57 -23.33 11.65
C THR A 80 2.03 -21.98 12.13
N ILE A 81 1.12 -21.37 11.36
CA ILE A 81 0.59 -20.04 11.63
C ILE A 81 -0.69 -20.13 12.47
N ASN A 82 -0.52 -20.03 13.79
CA ASN A 82 -1.64 -19.78 14.68
C ASN A 82 -2.10 -18.33 14.50
N ARG A 83 -3.32 -18.16 13.95
CA ARG A 83 -3.92 -16.86 13.64
C ARG A 83 -3.99 -15.93 14.86
N ASP A 84 -4.28 -16.46 16.04
CA ASP A 84 -4.33 -15.67 17.28
C ASP A 84 -2.96 -15.16 17.73
N LEU A 85 -1.90 -15.95 17.51
CA LEU A 85 -0.53 -15.55 17.83
C LEU A 85 -0.09 -14.41 16.92
N LEU A 86 -0.35 -14.52 15.61
CA LEU A 86 -0.02 -13.47 14.65
C LEU A 86 -0.79 -12.17 14.89
N THR A 87 -2.07 -12.26 15.26
CA THR A 87 -2.86 -11.06 15.60
C THR A 87 -2.27 -10.37 16.84
N ARG A 88 -1.85 -11.12 17.86
CA ARG A 88 -1.19 -10.55 19.05
C ARG A 88 0.18 -9.94 18.75
N GLU A 89 1.01 -10.63 17.97
CA GLU A 89 2.30 -10.10 17.51
C GLU A 89 2.11 -8.81 16.70
N TRP A 90 1.09 -8.78 15.84
CA TRP A 90 0.75 -7.62 15.03
C TRP A 90 0.30 -6.42 15.87
N ILE A 91 -0.63 -6.64 16.80
CA ILE A 91 -1.09 -5.60 17.73
C ILE A 91 0.11 -5.07 18.55
N ALA A 92 0.96 -5.96 19.08
CA ALA A 92 2.11 -5.56 19.89
C ALA A 92 3.18 -4.78 19.11
N GLN A 93 3.43 -5.11 17.84
CA GLN A 93 4.47 -4.45 17.03
C GLN A 93 3.99 -3.18 16.30
N TYR A 94 2.70 -3.12 15.93
CA TYR A 94 2.22 -2.11 14.98
C TYR A 94 1.14 -1.18 15.56
N ALA A 95 0.48 -1.50 16.67
CA ALA A 95 -0.49 -0.58 17.29
C ALA A 95 0.16 0.76 17.71
N ALA A 96 1.45 0.73 18.08
CA ALA A 96 2.22 1.94 18.41
C ALA A 96 2.66 2.77 17.19
N LYS A 97 2.55 2.22 15.97
CA LYS A 97 2.92 2.89 14.70
C LYS A 97 1.73 3.45 13.94
N VAL A 98 0.51 3.21 14.42
CA VAL A 98 -0.67 3.92 13.93
C VAL A 98 -0.52 5.37 14.39
N PRO A 99 -0.43 6.36 13.46
CA PRO A 99 -0.40 7.75 13.87
C PRO A 99 -1.68 8.04 14.66
N SER A 100 -1.54 8.54 15.87
CA SER A 100 -2.65 9.07 16.65
C SER A 100 -3.26 10.24 15.86
N LEU A 101 -4.56 10.11 15.56
CA LEU A 101 -5.40 11.11 14.90
C LEU A 101 -5.18 12.52 15.43
#